data_AF-A0A2G9RCJ3-F1
#
_entry.id   AF-A0A2G9RCJ3-F1
#
_cell.length_a   1.000
_cell.length_b   1.000
_cell.length_c   1.000
_cell.angle_alpha   90.00
_cell.angle_beta   90.00
_cell.angle_gamma   90.00
#
_symmetry.space_group_name_H-M   'P 1'
#
loop_
_entity.id
_entity.type
_entity.pdbx_description
1 polymer ?
#
loop_
_entity_poly.entity_id
_entity_poly.type
_entity_poly.pdbx_seq_one_letter_code
_entity_poly.pdbx_strand_id
1 'polypeptide(L)'
;MKEAELREVCLSDVPSSVLQTVLHYIYTGEVHLTLDNVEKLFITSSRLQITAMQDLCSRYLAKRIDNGNCLRMYSLAHSHNHKILLEAAKNHFGQNLSSISGKEVFFGLEMEELVNVLSSDDLMVSSELAVYNLARSWWEFHTQKDNPLPPELLKVIRFPLLNPDELEKVSRDIPSVGSVHQPPTGIRLRQGMFEERIICMDVLSLDEIDPEVEDYCLNAYDPTTDSWEKIPFCGYFDSPGIVSVGCKLYVSGGFKEKRCASNALHVYDSVLNEWKELPPMTRPRACHGFLAYRNMLYAFGGHDDRELTDSMECFSILDNTWRNVSRMPKALHSFASVVLKGRLFAIGGMPRTSIDRLHFRGFHIYDILTDTWSQFPLPVVFSAAGAVTMDDKLYIIASYKTKRGPASDAYPPYDDYKAYLLYDEQPNTISKSFIMDHLGRICHGTIPPVLESISGAAVVRWKDRIY
;
A
#
# COMPACT_ATOMS: atom_id res chain seq x y z
N MET A 1 -35.09 -36.48 -17.50
CA MET A 1 -35.33 -36.65 -16.05
C MET A 1 -36.71 -37.23 -15.86
N LYS A 2 -36.90 -38.17 -14.93
CA LYS A 2 -38.24 -38.75 -14.63
C LYS A 2 -39.26 -37.69 -14.22
N GLU A 3 -38.82 -36.54 -13.67
CA GLU A 3 -39.72 -35.44 -13.31
C GLU A 3 -40.26 -34.65 -14.51
N ALA A 4 -39.69 -34.78 -15.72
CA ALA A 4 -40.16 -34.02 -16.89
C ALA A 4 -41.55 -34.47 -17.38
N GLU A 5 -41.97 -35.69 -17.02
CA GLU A 5 -43.28 -36.26 -17.36
C GLU A 5 -44.33 -36.02 -16.26
N LEU A 6 -43.92 -35.49 -15.10
CA LEU A 6 -44.81 -35.19 -13.99
C LEU A 6 -45.47 -33.82 -14.20
N ARG A 7 -46.78 -33.74 -14.02
CA ARG A 7 -47.54 -32.48 -14.04
C ARG A 7 -47.35 -31.64 -12.77
N GLU A 8 -46.89 -32.26 -11.69
CA GLU A 8 -46.75 -31.65 -10.38
C GLU A 8 -45.36 -31.95 -9.82
N VAL A 9 -44.68 -30.91 -9.31
CA VAL A 9 -43.38 -31.03 -8.63
C VAL A 9 -43.58 -30.57 -7.19
N CYS A 10 -43.36 -31.49 -6.24
CA CYS A 10 -43.51 -31.21 -4.83
C CYS A 10 -42.21 -30.64 -4.25
N LEU A 11 -42.27 -29.42 -3.69
CA LEU A 11 -41.17 -28.78 -2.97
C LEU A 11 -41.51 -28.75 -1.48
N SER A 12 -41.06 -29.76 -0.73
CA SER A 12 -41.43 -29.96 0.68
C SER A 12 -40.84 -28.91 1.63
N ASP A 13 -39.68 -28.34 1.31
CA ASP A 13 -38.91 -27.50 2.25
C ASP A 13 -38.91 -26.01 1.88
N VAL A 14 -39.85 -25.57 1.03
CA VAL A 14 -40.04 -24.16 0.69
C VAL A 14 -41.40 -23.69 1.18
N PRO A 15 -41.47 -22.68 2.07
CA PRO A 15 -42.76 -22.13 2.51
C PRO A 15 -43.55 -21.55 1.33
N SER A 16 -44.87 -21.78 1.31
CA SER A 16 -45.76 -21.32 0.24
C SER A 16 -45.70 -19.81 -0.01
N SER A 17 -45.58 -19.01 1.05
CA SER A 17 -45.46 -17.55 0.97
C SER A 17 -44.17 -17.09 0.28
N VAL A 18 -43.07 -17.79 0.53
CA VAL A 18 -41.76 -17.50 -0.08
C VAL A 18 -41.79 -17.91 -1.55
N LEU A 19 -42.34 -19.08 -1.86
CA LEU A 19 -42.48 -19.54 -3.24
C LEU A 19 -43.37 -18.62 -4.08
N GLN A 20 -44.47 -18.12 -3.51
CA GLN A 20 -45.33 -17.13 -4.18
C GLN A 20 -44.56 -15.84 -4.51
N THR A 21 -43.69 -15.39 -3.61
CA THR A 21 -42.85 -14.20 -3.82
C THR A 21 -41.79 -14.45 -4.90
N VAL A 22 -41.18 -15.64 -4.89
CA VAL A 22 -40.23 -16.06 -5.92
C VAL A 22 -40.90 -16.13 -7.30
N LEU A 23 -42.08 -16.73 -7.39
CA LEU A 23 -42.85 -16.79 -8.63
C LEU A 23 -43.25 -15.40 -9.10
N HIS A 24 -43.71 -14.53 -8.19
CA HIS A 24 -44.01 -13.14 -8.54
C HIS A 24 -42.80 -12.46 -9.18
N TYR A 25 -41.62 -12.56 -8.56
CA TYR A 25 -40.39 -12.01 -9.13
C TYR A 25 -40.01 -12.60 -10.48
N ILE A 26 -40.17 -13.91 -10.69
CA ILE A 26 -39.87 -14.54 -12.00
C ILE A 26 -40.75 -13.94 -13.12
N TYR A 27 -42.00 -13.60 -12.81
CA TYR A 27 -42.95 -13.08 -13.79
C TYR A 27 -42.89 -11.55 -13.94
N THR A 28 -42.56 -10.79 -12.88
CA THR A 28 -42.61 -9.32 -12.89
C THR A 28 -41.23 -8.65 -12.88
N GLY A 29 -40.19 -9.34 -12.43
CA GLY A 29 -38.87 -8.77 -12.16
C GLY A 29 -38.79 -7.94 -10.87
N GLU A 30 -39.87 -7.85 -10.10
CA GLU A 30 -39.97 -7.04 -8.88
C GLU A 30 -40.06 -7.90 -7.62
N VAL A 31 -39.35 -7.50 -6.55
CA VAL A 31 -39.40 -8.19 -5.25
C VAL A 31 -39.33 -7.18 -4.11
N HIS A 32 -40.17 -7.37 -3.10
CA HIS A 32 -40.21 -6.54 -1.90
C HIS A 32 -39.48 -7.25 -0.75
N LEU A 33 -38.34 -6.71 -0.33
CA LEU A 33 -37.49 -7.31 0.71
C LEU A 33 -37.80 -6.71 2.09
N THR A 34 -38.03 -7.57 3.07
CA THR A 34 -38.27 -7.24 4.48
C THR A 34 -37.36 -8.09 5.38
N LEU A 35 -37.21 -7.71 6.66
CA LEU A 35 -36.36 -8.47 7.61
C LEU A 35 -36.85 -9.91 7.83
N ASP A 36 -38.17 -10.13 7.75
CA ASP A 36 -38.78 -11.46 7.98
C ASP A 36 -38.71 -12.39 6.77
N ASN A 37 -38.60 -11.84 5.55
CA ASN A 37 -38.64 -12.60 4.32
C ASN A 37 -37.26 -12.81 3.68
N VAL A 38 -36.31 -11.89 3.88
CA VAL A 38 -35.08 -11.82 3.08
C VAL A 38 -34.17 -13.03 3.27
N GLU A 39 -34.06 -13.55 4.50
CA GLU A 39 -33.23 -14.74 4.78
C GLU A 39 -33.81 -15.98 4.09
N LYS A 40 -35.13 -16.16 4.18
CA LYS A 40 -35.83 -17.29 3.55
C LYS A 40 -35.78 -17.19 2.02
N LEU A 41 -35.90 -15.97 1.48
CA LEU A 41 -35.74 -15.70 0.05
C LEU A 41 -34.31 -15.96 -0.42
N PHE A 42 -33.31 -15.61 0.37
CA PHE A 42 -31.90 -15.89 0.07
C PHE A 42 -31.64 -17.41 0.01
N ILE A 43 -32.11 -18.17 1.00
CA ILE A 43 -31.98 -19.64 1.04
C ILE A 43 -32.70 -20.26 -0.18
N THR A 44 -33.93 -19.82 -0.45
CA THR A 44 -34.75 -20.37 -1.53
C THR A 44 -34.19 -20.03 -2.92
N SER A 45 -33.72 -18.80 -3.12
CA SER A 45 -33.10 -18.36 -4.38
C SER A 45 -31.79 -19.08 -4.65
N SER A 46 -30.98 -19.35 -3.61
CA SER A 46 -29.79 -20.19 -3.71
C SER A 46 -30.14 -21.61 -4.16
N ARG A 47 -31.16 -22.23 -3.55
CA ARG A 47 -31.61 -23.58 -3.89
C ARG A 47 -32.16 -23.70 -5.31
N LEU A 48 -32.97 -22.72 -5.74
CA LEU A 48 -33.55 -22.67 -7.08
C LEU A 48 -32.61 -22.09 -8.13
N GLN A 49 -31.38 -21.72 -7.74
CA GLN A 49 -30.34 -21.14 -8.60
C GLN A 49 -30.77 -19.83 -9.30
N ILE A 50 -31.58 -19.01 -8.62
CA ILE A 50 -32.02 -17.70 -9.11
C ILE A 50 -31.01 -16.64 -8.64
N THR A 51 -29.87 -16.56 -9.32
CA THR A 51 -28.72 -15.71 -8.93
C THR A 51 -29.08 -14.23 -8.80
N ALA A 52 -29.88 -13.68 -9.71
CA ALA A 52 -30.29 -12.28 -9.67
C ALA A 52 -31.09 -11.92 -8.39
N MET A 53 -31.96 -12.82 -7.93
CA MET A 53 -32.67 -12.64 -6.66
C MET A 53 -31.73 -12.81 -5.47
N GLN A 54 -30.83 -13.80 -5.53
CA GLN A 54 -29.84 -14.03 -4.48
C GLN A 54 -28.94 -12.79 -4.27
N ASP A 55 -28.49 -12.16 -5.35
CA ASP A 55 -27.70 -10.92 -5.34
C ASP A 55 -28.47 -9.70 -4.81
N LEU A 56 -29.78 -9.64 -5.04
CA LEU A 56 -30.63 -8.59 -4.45
C LEU A 56 -30.77 -8.79 -2.93
N CYS A 57 -31.03 -10.02 -2.50
CA CYS A 57 -31.13 -10.37 -1.08
C CYS A 57 -29.80 -10.13 -0.37
N SER A 58 -28.67 -10.53 -0.95
CA SER A 58 -27.35 -10.36 -0.36
C SER A 58 -26.96 -8.89 -0.20
N ARG A 59 -27.24 -8.04 -1.20
CA ARG A 59 -27.02 -6.58 -1.08
C ARG A 59 -27.90 -5.94 -0.02
N TYR A 60 -29.13 -6.41 0.16
CA TYR A 60 -30.01 -5.93 1.23
C TYR A 60 -29.48 -6.32 2.61
N LEU A 61 -29.06 -7.58 2.77
CA LEU A 61 -28.48 -8.10 4.02
C LEU A 61 -27.15 -7.41 4.36
N ALA A 62 -26.25 -7.25 3.38
CA ALA A 62 -24.95 -6.61 3.57
C ALA A 62 -25.05 -5.17 4.10
N LYS A 63 -26.08 -4.42 3.70
CA LYS A 63 -26.32 -3.04 4.18
C LYS A 63 -26.80 -2.96 5.64
N ARG A 64 -27.26 -4.08 6.21
CA ARG A 64 -27.86 -4.13 7.55
C ARG A 64 -27.07 -5.02 8.52
N ILE A 65 -25.81 -5.32 8.21
CA ILE A 65 -24.97 -6.09 9.13
C ILE A 65 -24.67 -5.25 10.38
N ASP A 66 -24.85 -5.85 11.56
CA ASP A 66 -24.61 -5.25 12.87
C ASP A 66 -23.93 -6.25 13.83
N ASN A 67 -23.48 -5.78 15.00
CA ASN A 67 -22.77 -6.59 16.00
C ASN A 67 -23.60 -7.75 16.59
N GLY A 68 -24.91 -7.80 16.39
CA GLY A 68 -25.78 -8.89 16.83
C GLY A 68 -26.07 -9.91 15.73
N ASN A 69 -26.12 -9.47 14.48
CA ASN A 69 -26.49 -10.32 13.33
C ASN A 69 -25.28 -10.79 12.50
N CYS A 70 -24.09 -10.21 12.70
CA CYS A 70 -22.91 -10.45 11.86
C CYS A 70 -22.55 -11.95 11.73
N LEU A 71 -22.57 -12.69 12.84
CA LEU A 71 -22.25 -14.11 12.84
C LEU A 71 -23.34 -14.95 12.14
N ARG A 72 -24.62 -14.58 12.30
CA ARG A 72 -25.71 -15.20 11.54
C ARG A 72 -25.55 -14.97 10.04
N MET A 73 -25.16 -13.75 9.64
CA MET A 73 -24.90 -13.41 8.24
C MET A 73 -23.68 -14.15 7.69
N TYR A 74 -22.64 -14.34 8.51
CA TYR A 74 -21.48 -15.14 8.16
C TYR A 74 -21.86 -16.60 7.88
N SER A 75 -22.56 -17.25 8.82
CA SER A 75 -22.95 -18.67 8.69
C SER A 75 -23.93 -18.88 7.52
N LEU A 76 -24.86 -17.94 7.31
CA LEU A 76 -25.76 -17.93 6.14
C LEU A 76 -24.99 -17.79 4.82
N ALA A 77 -23.98 -16.92 4.77
CA ALA A 77 -23.17 -16.74 3.57
C ALA A 77 -22.26 -17.96 3.29
N HIS A 78 -21.70 -18.55 4.35
CA HIS A 78 -20.83 -19.71 4.28
C HIS A 78 -21.58 -20.96 3.77
N SER A 79 -22.72 -21.27 4.39
CA SER A 79 -23.57 -22.41 4.01
C SER A 79 -24.08 -22.36 2.56
N HIS A 80 -24.29 -21.16 2.02
CA HIS A 80 -24.73 -20.93 0.64
C HIS A 80 -23.60 -20.56 -0.32
N ASN A 81 -22.34 -20.64 0.12
CA ASN A 81 -21.14 -20.33 -0.67
C ASN A 81 -21.18 -18.96 -1.38
N HIS A 82 -21.78 -17.95 -0.73
CA HIS A 82 -22.00 -16.64 -1.31
C HIS A 82 -20.90 -15.65 -0.89
N LYS A 83 -19.90 -15.47 -1.78
CA LYS A 83 -18.64 -14.75 -1.50
C LYS A 83 -18.82 -13.30 -1.03
N ILE A 84 -19.66 -12.51 -1.71
CA ILE A 84 -19.78 -11.06 -1.43
C ILE A 84 -20.34 -10.81 -0.02
N LEU A 85 -21.37 -11.57 0.36
CA LEU A 85 -21.97 -11.47 1.70
C LEU A 85 -21.00 -12.00 2.77
N LEU A 86 -20.25 -13.07 2.46
CA LEU A 86 -19.25 -13.62 3.37
C LEU A 86 -18.13 -12.61 3.66
N GLU A 87 -17.62 -11.93 2.63
CA GLU A 87 -16.63 -10.87 2.78
C GLU A 87 -17.19 -9.68 3.57
N ALA A 88 -18.42 -9.25 3.29
CA ALA A 88 -19.06 -8.17 4.05
C ALA A 88 -19.21 -8.51 5.55
N ALA A 89 -19.65 -9.74 5.87
CA ALA A 89 -19.75 -10.22 7.24
C ALA A 89 -18.38 -10.35 7.91
N LYS A 90 -17.38 -10.92 7.24
CA LYS A 90 -16.00 -11.02 7.73
C LYS A 90 -15.41 -9.65 8.05
N ASN A 91 -15.57 -8.68 7.16
CA ASN A 91 -15.04 -7.33 7.36
C ASN A 91 -15.72 -6.64 8.56
N HIS A 92 -17.04 -6.76 8.68
CA HIS A 92 -17.76 -6.18 9.81
C HIS A 92 -17.37 -6.84 11.14
N PHE A 93 -17.20 -8.17 11.15
CA PHE A 93 -16.71 -8.90 12.31
C PHE A 93 -15.29 -8.48 12.69
N GLY A 94 -14.38 -8.42 11.71
CA GLY A 94 -12.99 -8.03 11.91
C GLY A 94 -12.86 -6.63 12.50
N GLN A 95 -13.70 -5.68 12.06
CA GLN A 95 -13.74 -4.32 12.59
C GLN A 95 -14.28 -4.22 14.01
N ASN A 96 -15.23 -5.09 14.40
CA ASN A 96 -15.94 -5.02 15.68
C ASN A 96 -15.57 -6.15 16.65
N LEU A 97 -14.44 -6.83 16.42
CA LEU A 97 -14.01 -7.99 17.20
C LEU A 97 -13.98 -7.72 18.70
N SER A 98 -13.45 -6.56 19.11
CA SER A 98 -13.38 -6.13 20.51
C SER A 98 -14.75 -6.00 21.19
N SER A 99 -15.79 -5.69 20.42
CA SER A 99 -17.17 -5.57 20.91
C SER A 99 -17.95 -6.88 20.85
N ILE A 100 -17.54 -7.83 20.00
CA ILE A 100 -18.21 -9.11 19.79
C ILE A 100 -17.62 -10.20 20.70
N SER A 101 -16.34 -10.14 21.02
CA SER A 101 -15.61 -11.13 21.83
C SER A 101 -16.23 -11.43 23.19
N GLY A 102 -16.89 -10.45 23.81
CA GLY A 102 -17.56 -10.61 25.12
C GLY A 102 -19.02 -11.05 25.04
N LYS A 103 -19.59 -11.28 23.85
CA LYS A 103 -21.00 -11.63 23.68
C LYS A 103 -21.20 -13.13 23.52
N GLU A 104 -22.35 -13.63 23.98
CA GLU A 104 -22.76 -15.03 23.80
C GLU A 104 -22.68 -15.50 22.35
N VAL A 105 -22.95 -14.59 21.39
CA VAL A 105 -22.91 -14.90 19.96
C VAL A 105 -21.54 -15.42 19.51
N PHE A 106 -20.43 -14.92 20.09
CA PHE A 106 -19.08 -15.37 19.77
C PHE A 106 -18.83 -16.82 20.20
N PHE A 107 -19.37 -17.21 21.36
CA PHE A 107 -19.26 -18.57 21.88
C PHE A 107 -20.20 -19.56 21.18
N GLY A 108 -21.14 -19.09 20.35
CA GLY A 108 -21.99 -19.95 19.53
C GLY A 108 -21.35 -20.40 18.21
N LEU A 109 -20.13 -19.93 17.89
CA LEU A 109 -19.41 -20.29 16.66
C LEU A 109 -18.93 -21.74 16.67
N GLU A 110 -18.96 -22.37 15.51
CA GLU A 110 -18.30 -23.67 15.31
C GLU A 110 -16.78 -23.50 15.16
N MET A 111 -16.03 -24.58 15.43
CA MET A 111 -14.55 -24.55 15.38
C MET A 111 -14.01 -24.17 14.00
N GLU A 112 -14.61 -24.67 12.93
CA GLU A 112 -14.23 -24.35 11.55
C GLU A 112 -14.49 -22.87 11.21
N GLU A 113 -15.61 -22.32 11.68
CA GLU A 113 -15.96 -20.92 11.49
C GLU A 113 -14.96 -20.01 12.24
N LEU A 114 -14.63 -20.36 13.48
CA LEU A 114 -13.65 -19.63 14.29
C LEU A 114 -12.27 -19.63 13.63
N VAL A 115 -11.77 -20.79 13.19
CA VAL A 115 -10.48 -20.89 12.49
C VAL A 115 -10.46 -20.00 11.25
N ASN A 116 -11.52 -20.02 10.45
CA ASN A 116 -11.62 -19.20 9.25
C ASN A 116 -11.63 -17.70 9.53
N VAL A 117 -12.31 -17.30 10.60
CA VAL A 117 -12.38 -15.91 11.05
C VAL A 117 -11.05 -15.43 11.63
N LEU A 118 -10.45 -16.22 12.53
CA LEU A 118 -9.17 -15.92 13.15
C LEU A 118 -8.00 -15.98 12.14
N SER A 119 -8.15 -16.67 11.01
CA SER A 119 -7.12 -16.70 9.95
C SER A 119 -7.05 -15.41 9.14
N SER A 120 -8.06 -14.53 9.24
CA SER A 120 -8.16 -13.33 8.41
C SER A 120 -7.08 -12.27 8.74
N ASP A 121 -6.54 -11.64 7.71
CA ASP A 121 -5.65 -10.47 7.83
C ASP A 121 -6.43 -9.21 8.27
N ASP A 122 -7.73 -9.15 7.99
CA ASP A 122 -8.57 -7.96 8.20
C ASP A 122 -9.09 -7.81 9.64
N LEU A 123 -8.51 -8.53 10.60
CA LEU A 123 -8.88 -8.40 12.02
C LEU A 123 -8.30 -7.12 12.62
N MET A 124 -9.15 -6.31 13.24
CA MET A 124 -8.74 -5.12 13.99
C MET A 124 -8.29 -5.52 15.40
N VAL A 125 -7.07 -6.04 15.50
CA VAL A 125 -6.41 -6.41 16.77
C VAL A 125 -5.09 -5.67 16.92
N SER A 126 -4.76 -5.28 18.15
CA SER A 126 -3.52 -4.57 18.45
C SER A 126 -2.28 -5.50 18.49
N SER A 127 -2.46 -6.78 18.82
CA SER A 127 -1.37 -7.77 18.80
C SER A 127 -1.89 -9.19 18.59
N GLU A 128 -1.00 -10.12 18.20
CA GLU A 128 -1.34 -11.55 18.11
C GLU A 128 -1.72 -12.16 19.47
N LEU A 129 -1.25 -11.58 20.58
CA LEU A 129 -1.66 -12.02 21.92
C LEU A 129 -3.18 -11.84 22.12
N ALA A 130 -3.77 -10.78 21.54
CA ALA A 130 -5.23 -10.60 21.58
C ALA A 130 -5.95 -11.75 20.87
N VAL A 131 -5.44 -12.21 19.73
CA VAL A 131 -5.99 -13.34 18.98
C VAL A 131 -5.87 -14.64 19.77
N TYR A 132 -4.71 -14.87 20.39
CA TYR A 132 -4.50 -16.01 21.28
C TYR A 132 -5.49 -16.02 22.44
N ASN A 133 -5.68 -14.88 23.12
CA ASN A 133 -6.61 -14.77 24.24
C ASN A 133 -8.06 -15.05 23.81
N LEU A 134 -8.46 -14.63 22.61
CA LEU A 134 -9.78 -14.91 22.04
C LEU A 134 -9.98 -16.40 21.71
N ALA A 135 -8.97 -17.03 21.12
CA ALA A 135 -9.00 -18.47 20.86
C ALA A 135 -9.09 -19.27 22.17
N ARG A 136 -8.34 -18.84 23.18
CA ARG A 136 -8.33 -19.46 24.52
C ARG A 136 -9.67 -19.30 25.23
N SER A 137 -10.25 -18.10 25.25
CA SER A 137 -11.55 -17.88 25.91
C SER A 137 -12.67 -18.71 25.26
N TRP A 138 -12.67 -18.82 23.92
CA TRP A 138 -13.61 -19.69 23.20
C TRP A 138 -13.42 -21.17 23.56
N TRP A 139 -12.17 -21.63 23.65
CA TRP A 139 -11.85 -23.03 23.98
C TRP A 139 -12.22 -23.41 25.42
N GLU A 140 -11.93 -22.52 26.37
CA GLU A 140 -12.27 -22.70 27.79
C GLU A 140 -13.79 -22.78 28.00
N PHE A 141 -14.56 -21.99 27.25
CA PHE A 141 -16.03 -22.03 27.28
C PHE A 141 -16.59 -23.39 26.83
N HIS A 142 -16.04 -23.97 25.76
CA HIS A 142 -16.53 -25.23 25.18
C HIS A 142 -16.07 -26.47 25.92
N THR A 143 -14.84 -26.48 26.42
CA THR A 143 -14.28 -27.66 27.08
C THR A 143 -14.55 -27.72 28.59
N GLN A 144 -14.86 -26.58 29.22
CA GLN A 144 -15.04 -26.42 30.67
C GLN A 144 -13.88 -27.00 31.51
N LYS A 145 -12.71 -27.17 30.89
CA LYS A 145 -11.48 -27.74 31.45
C LYS A 145 -10.29 -26.98 30.90
N ASP A 146 -9.25 -26.81 31.71
CA ASP A 146 -7.98 -26.21 31.29
C ASP A 146 -7.17 -27.23 30.47
N ASN A 147 -7.64 -27.49 29.24
CA ASN A 147 -6.99 -28.34 28.26
C ASN A 147 -6.11 -27.49 27.32
N PRO A 148 -5.01 -28.05 26.79
CA PRO A 148 -4.20 -27.34 25.80
C PRO A 148 -5.02 -27.00 24.56
N LEU A 149 -4.64 -25.90 23.89
CA LEU A 149 -5.28 -25.46 22.65
C LEU A 149 -5.14 -26.52 21.54
N PRO A 150 -6.20 -26.74 20.74
CA PRO A 150 -6.15 -27.68 19.64
C PRO A 150 -5.21 -27.20 18.52
N PRO A 151 -4.59 -28.13 17.78
CA PRO A 151 -3.60 -27.81 16.76
C PRO A 151 -4.17 -26.96 15.61
N GLU A 152 -5.48 -27.04 15.32
CA GLU A 152 -6.08 -26.17 14.31
C GLU A 152 -6.03 -24.69 14.72
N LEU A 153 -6.26 -24.37 16.00
CA LEU A 153 -6.21 -22.98 16.49
C LEU A 153 -4.77 -22.48 16.60
N LEU A 154 -3.83 -23.33 17.01
CA LEU A 154 -2.41 -22.96 17.08
C LEU A 154 -1.83 -22.58 15.71
N LYS A 155 -2.27 -23.23 14.63
CA LYS A 155 -1.83 -22.88 13.25
C LYS A 155 -2.25 -21.49 12.79
N VAL A 156 -3.30 -20.94 13.40
CA VAL A 156 -3.87 -19.64 13.01
C VAL A 156 -3.12 -18.47 13.65
N ILE A 157 -2.46 -18.72 14.78
CA ILE A 157 -1.77 -17.71 15.57
C ILE A 157 -0.36 -17.49 15.00
N ARG A 158 0.00 -16.23 14.74
CA ARG A 158 1.27 -15.87 14.10
C ARG A 158 2.34 -15.65 15.17
N PHE A 159 2.80 -16.74 15.82
CA PHE A 159 3.80 -16.68 16.90
C PHE A 159 5.04 -15.82 16.63
N PRO A 160 5.59 -15.75 15.40
CA PRO A 160 6.76 -14.89 15.13
C PRO A 160 6.51 -13.39 15.28
N LEU A 161 5.25 -12.95 15.41
CA LEU A 161 4.88 -11.56 15.68
C LEU A 161 4.69 -11.26 17.18
N LEU A 162 4.83 -12.26 18.06
CA LEU A 162 4.71 -12.06 19.50
C LEU A 162 6.03 -11.52 20.07
N ASN A 163 5.93 -10.57 20.99
CA ASN A 163 7.08 -10.09 21.74
C ASN A 163 7.58 -11.17 22.72
N PRO A 164 8.84 -11.12 23.19
CA PRO A 164 9.38 -12.11 24.13
C PRO A 164 8.51 -12.32 25.39
N ASP A 165 7.98 -11.23 25.97
CA ASP A 165 7.08 -11.27 27.14
C ASP A 165 5.72 -11.91 26.83
N GLU A 166 5.24 -11.77 25.60
CA GLU A 166 3.99 -12.40 25.16
C GLU A 166 4.20 -13.89 24.89
N LEU A 167 5.37 -14.26 24.36
CA LEU A 167 5.75 -15.65 24.13
C LEU A 167 5.81 -16.44 25.46
N GLU A 168 6.29 -15.83 26.54
CA GLU A 168 6.29 -16.44 27.87
C GLU A 168 4.87 -16.79 28.34
N LYS A 169 3.90 -15.90 28.10
CA LYS A 169 2.49 -16.12 28.46
C LYS A 169 1.87 -17.28 27.69
N VAL A 170 2.29 -17.47 26.45
CA VAL A 170 1.77 -18.48 25.52
C VAL A 170 2.51 -19.81 25.62
N SER A 171 3.68 -19.85 26.30
CA SER A 171 4.58 -21.01 26.43
C SER A 171 3.94 -22.34 26.82
N ARG A 172 2.81 -22.32 27.53
CA ARG A 172 2.03 -23.52 27.91
C ARG A 172 1.47 -24.28 26.71
N ASP A 173 1.11 -23.57 25.64
CA ASP A 173 0.44 -24.11 24.46
C ASP A 173 1.36 -24.16 23.22
N ILE A 174 2.59 -23.65 23.33
CA ILE A 174 3.56 -23.66 22.23
C ILE A 174 4.05 -25.11 22.05
N PRO A 175 3.84 -25.73 20.86
CA PRO A 175 4.52 -26.98 20.55
C PRO A 175 6.02 -26.73 20.64
N SER A 176 6.81 -27.67 21.16
CA SER A 176 8.27 -27.56 21.27
C SER A 176 8.94 -27.29 19.91
N VAL A 177 8.98 -26.03 19.49
CA VAL A 177 9.48 -25.58 18.20
C VAL A 177 10.88 -25.03 18.41
N GLY A 178 11.88 -25.78 17.96
CA GLY A 178 13.26 -25.32 17.86
C GLY A 178 13.38 -24.12 16.92
N SER A 179 14.18 -23.14 17.32
CA SER A 179 14.63 -21.98 16.51
C SER A 179 13.53 -21.17 15.81
N VAL A 180 12.75 -20.41 16.57
CA VAL A 180 11.98 -19.27 16.03
C VAL A 180 12.77 -17.98 16.27
N HIS A 181 13.87 -17.82 15.54
CA HIS A 181 14.57 -16.53 15.42
C HIS A 181 14.58 -15.99 13.99
N GLN A 182 13.81 -16.60 13.08
CA GLN A 182 13.54 -16.03 11.77
C GLN A 182 12.03 -16.08 11.52
N PRO A 183 11.36 -14.92 11.40
CA PRO A 183 10.00 -14.92 10.89
C PRO A 183 10.03 -15.54 9.49
N PRO A 184 9.20 -16.55 9.17
CA PRO A 184 9.08 -17.03 7.81
C PRO A 184 8.75 -15.84 6.91
N THR A 185 9.50 -15.71 5.83
CA THR A 185 9.32 -14.66 4.83
C THR A 185 7.88 -14.67 4.34
N GLY A 186 7.11 -13.62 4.63
CA GLY A 186 5.74 -13.46 4.14
C GLY A 186 4.62 -13.43 5.18
N ILE A 187 4.93 -13.40 6.49
CA ILE A 187 3.90 -13.12 7.50
C ILE A 187 3.34 -11.72 7.28
N ARG A 188 2.02 -11.61 7.15
CA ARG A 188 1.29 -10.34 7.07
C ARG A 188 0.88 -9.88 8.46
N LEU A 189 0.92 -8.57 8.70
CA LEU A 189 0.31 -7.98 9.89
C LEU A 189 -1.20 -7.96 9.75
N ARG A 190 -1.91 -8.04 10.87
CA ARG A 190 -3.36 -7.83 10.89
C ARG A 190 -3.68 -6.34 10.82
N GLN A 191 -4.86 -5.99 10.32
CA GLN A 191 -5.24 -4.60 10.05
C GLN A 191 -5.13 -3.66 11.27
N GLY A 192 -5.35 -4.17 12.48
CA GLY A 192 -5.20 -3.37 13.71
C GLY A 192 -3.78 -3.22 14.25
N MET A 193 -2.79 -3.91 13.65
CA MET A 193 -1.40 -3.94 14.14
C MET A 193 -0.50 -2.89 13.48
N PHE A 194 -1.02 -2.11 12.53
CA PHE A 194 -0.25 -1.10 11.82
C PHE A 194 -1.07 0.15 11.55
N GLU A 195 -0.35 1.26 11.36
CA GLU A 195 -0.90 2.55 10.96
C GLU A 195 -0.23 3.00 9.67
N GLU A 196 -1.00 3.61 8.77
CA GLU A 196 -0.47 4.19 7.54
C GLU A 196 0.02 5.61 7.81
N ARG A 197 1.32 5.84 7.65
CA ARG A 197 1.96 7.14 7.84
C ARG A 197 2.70 7.58 6.58
N ILE A 198 2.84 8.89 6.41
CA ILE A 198 3.66 9.48 5.35
C ILE A 198 5.07 9.65 5.90
N ILE A 199 6.06 9.11 5.22
CA ILE A 199 7.46 9.22 5.62
C ILE A 199 8.13 10.31 4.80
N CYS A 200 8.64 11.31 5.50
CA CYS A 200 9.37 12.44 4.97
C CYS A 200 10.84 12.30 5.38
N MET A 201 11.74 12.52 4.42
CA MET A 201 13.14 12.69 4.68
C MET A 201 13.49 14.16 4.43
N ASP A 202 14.05 14.82 5.44
CA ASP A 202 14.42 16.22 5.32
C ASP A 202 15.63 16.36 4.39
N VAL A 203 15.54 17.31 3.46
CA VAL A 203 16.69 17.74 2.66
C VAL A 203 17.44 18.81 3.45
N LEU A 204 18.24 18.39 4.44
CA LEU A 204 19.02 19.31 5.26
C LEU A 204 20.10 19.99 4.43
N SER A 205 20.31 21.29 4.61
CA SER A 205 21.46 21.98 4.01
C SER A 205 22.74 21.58 4.75
N LEU A 206 23.85 21.35 4.03
CA LEU A 206 25.13 20.96 4.65
C LEU A 206 25.66 22.04 5.61
N ASP A 207 25.22 23.29 5.43
CA ASP A 207 25.61 24.44 6.24
C ASP A 207 24.83 24.53 7.58
N GLU A 208 23.78 23.72 7.76
CA GLU A 208 22.95 23.64 8.97
C GLU A 208 23.27 22.43 9.84
N ILE A 209 24.24 21.61 9.45
CA ILE A 209 24.59 20.37 10.15
C ILE A 209 25.66 20.68 11.21
N ASP A 210 25.27 20.63 12.47
CA ASP A 210 26.19 20.58 13.59
C ASP A 210 26.64 19.12 13.82
N PRO A 211 27.90 18.76 13.50
CA PRO A 211 28.39 17.38 13.62
C PRO A 211 28.42 16.86 15.05
N GLU A 212 28.22 17.72 16.06
CA GLU A 212 28.13 17.31 17.47
C GLU A 212 26.70 16.95 17.91
N VAL A 213 25.68 17.15 17.06
CA VAL A 213 24.24 16.97 17.37
C VAL A 213 23.54 16.10 16.31
N GLU A 214 23.93 14.85 16.12
CA GLU A 214 23.41 14.06 14.99
C GLU A 214 22.60 12.81 15.39
N ASP A 215 21.35 13.04 15.79
CA ASP A 215 20.30 12.03 15.64
C ASP A 215 19.62 12.21 14.27
N TYR A 216 20.21 11.62 13.22
CA TYR A 216 19.56 11.54 11.92
C TYR A 216 18.24 10.78 12.05
N CYS A 217 17.15 11.43 11.65
CA CYS A 217 15.82 10.85 11.73
C CYS A 217 15.02 11.08 10.45
N LEU A 218 14.13 10.14 10.16
CA LEU A 218 13.03 10.34 9.24
C LEU A 218 11.84 10.92 10.01
N ASN A 219 11.07 11.77 9.37
CA ASN A 219 9.86 12.33 9.95
C ASN A 219 8.65 11.53 9.44
N ALA A 220 7.91 10.90 10.34
CA ALA A 220 6.65 10.22 10.05
C ALA A 220 5.49 11.16 10.37
N TYR A 221 4.78 11.59 9.32
CA TYR A 221 3.56 12.37 9.43
C TYR A 221 2.34 11.44 9.47
N ASP A 222 1.48 11.64 10.46
CA ASP A 222 0.17 11.01 10.53
C ASP A 222 -0.91 11.98 10.04
N PRO A 223 -1.51 11.73 8.86
CA PRO A 223 -2.55 12.61 8.31
C PRO A 223 -3.90 12.55 9.06
N THR A 224 -4.08 11.58 9.96
CA THR A 224 -5.31 11.45 10.76
C THR A 224 -5.29 12.31 12.01
N THR A 225 -4.15 12.39 12.68
CA THR A 225 -3.95 13.17 13.90
C THR A 225 -3.25 14.51 13.67
N ASP A 226 -2.77 14.75 12.44
CA ASP A 226 -1.97 15.92 12.06
C ASP A 226 -0.72 16.07 12.95
N SER A 227 -0.04 14.95 13.21
CA SER A 227 1.11 14.88 14.11
C SER A 227 2.34 14.30 13.42
N TRP A 228 3.50 14.62 14.00
CA TRP A 228 4.81 14.23 13.49
C TRP A 228 5.57 13.40 14.53
N GLU A 229 6.18 12.31 14.09
CA GLU A 229 7.03 11.46 14.91
C GLU A 229 8.40 11.27 14.24
N LYS A 230 9.46 11.17 15.05
CA LYS A 230 10.81 10.89 14.55
C LYS A 230 11.08 9.40 14.55
N ILE A 231 11.48 8.88 13.39
CA ILE A 231 11.97 7.52 13.23
C ILE A 231 13.50 7.57 13.17
N PRO A 232 14.22 6.82 14.03
CA PRO A 232 15.68 6.74 13.96
C PRO A 232 16.13 6.29 12.57
N PHE A 233 17.16 6.92 12.01
CA PHE A 233 17.68 6.60 10.68
C PHE A 233 19.17 6.26 10.73
N CYS A 234 19.61 5.31 9.89
CA CYS A 234 21.01 4.90 9.84
C CYS A 234 21.83 5.84 8.94
N GLY A 235 22.16 7.03 9.46
CA GLY A 235 23.15 7.96 8.89
C GLY A 235 22.60 9.07 7.99
N TYR A 236 23.49 9.87 7.42
CA TYR A 236 23.14 10.99 6.54
C TYR A 236 23.11 10.58 5.07
N PHE A 237 21.99 10.84 4.41
CA PHE A 237 21.89 10.76 2.96
C PHE A 237 21.13 11.98 2.43
N ASP A 238 21.79 12.74 1.57
CA ASP A 238 21.20 13.87 0.88
C ASP A 238 20.72 13.44 -0.51
N SER A 239 19.46 13.73 -0.83
CA SER A 239 18.78 13.31 -2.06
C SER A 239 18.86 11.80 -2.39
N PRO A 240 18.60 10.87 -1.45
CA PRO A 240 18.48 9.44 -1.76
C PRO A 240 17.14 9.12 -2.42
N GLY A 241 17.03 7.90 -2.94
CA GLY A 241 15.75 7.33 -3.35
C GLY A 241 15.09 6.61 -2.17
N ILE A 242 13.83 6.92 -1.86
CA ILE A 242 13.05 6.25 -0.81
C ILE A 242 11.77 5.65 -1.36
N VAL A 243 11.42 4.42 -0.93
CA VAL A 243 10.15 3.78 -1.29
C VAL A 243 9.68 2.84 -0.19
N SER A 244 8.36 2.76 0.02
CA SER A 244 7.73 1.79 0.93
C SER A 244 7.20 0.58 0.17
N VAL A 245 7.41 -0.62 0.73
CA VAL A 245 6.80 -1.88 0.26
C VAL A 245 6.33 -2.65 1.48
N GLY A 246 5.02 -2.70 1.71
CA GLY A 246 4.43 -3.29 2.91
C GLY A 246 4.87 -2.53 4.17
N CYS A 247 5.33 -3.26 5.19
CA CYS A 247 5.87 -2.72 6.46
C CYS A 247 7.36 -2.33 6.37
N LYS A 248 7.93 -2.23 5.16
CA LYS A 248 9.35 -1.98 4.97
C LYS A 248 9.59 -0.68 4.20
N LEU A 249 10.55 0.10 4.67
CA LEU A 249 11.06 1.28 3.96
C LEU A 249 12.42 0.93 3.35
N TYR A 250 12.58 1.18 2.06
CA TYR A 250 13.83 1.00 1.36
C TYR A 250 14.41 2.36 1.01
N VAL A 251 15.69 2.55 1.32
CA VAL A 251 16.45 3.75 1.00
C VAL A 251 17.67 3.35 0.17
N SER A 252 17.83 3.96 -1.00
CA SER A 252 18.93 3.67 -1.93
C SER A 252 19.71 4.93 -2.25
N GLY A 253 21.04 4.78 -2.32
CA GLY A 253 21.95 5.82 -2.78
C GLY A 253 21.87 7.12 -1.99
N GLY A 254 22.00 8.26 -2.68
CA GLY A 254 22.12 9.59 -2.06
C GLY A 254 23.56 9.98 -1.77
N PHE A 255 23.76 11.23 -1.38
CA PHE A 255 25.05 11.79 -1.01
C PHE A 255 25.31 11.62 0.49
N LYS A 256 26.43 10.99 0.82
CA LYS A 256 26.95 10.97 2.19
C LYS A 256 27.70 12.29 2.47
N GLU A 257 28.24 12.40 3.68
CA GLU A 257 29.20 13.45 4.05
C GLU A 257 30.25 13.66 2.95
N LYS A 258 30.66 14.92 2.75
CA LYS A 258 31.60 15.35 1.69
C LYS A 258 31.10 15.12 0.25
N ARG A 259 29.78 14.96 0.05
CA ARG A 259 29.14 14.80 -1.26
C ARG A 259 29.61 13.58 -2.04
N CYS A 260 29.88 12.47 -1.36
CA CYS A 260 30.17 11.20 -2.01
C CYS A 260 28.88 10.41 -2.25
N ALA A 261 28.55 10.12 -3.50
CA ALA A 261 27.41 9.34 -3.90
C ALA A 261 27.54 7.89 -3.39
N SER A 262 26.48 7.38 -2.79
CA SER A 262 26.43 6.02 -2.28
C SER A 262 25.78 5.07 -3.27
N ASN A 263 26.19 3.80 -3.22
CA ASN A 263 25.50 2.68 -3.87
C ASN A 263 24.73 1.80 -2.86
N ALA A 264 24.71 2.17 -1.57
CA ALA A 264 24.09 1.36 -0.53
C ALA A 264 22.58 1.25 -0.71
N LEU A 265 22.03 0.12 -0.26
CA LEU A 265 20.60 -0.11 -0.11
C LEU A 265 20.34 -0.47 1.34
N HIS A 266 19.55 0.34 2.03
CA HIS A 266 19.11 0.09 3.39
C HIS A 266 17.62 -0.25 3.40
N VAL A 267 17.24 -1.15 4.32
CA VAL A 267 15.84 -1.46 4.60
C VAL A 267 15.58 -1.26 6.08
N TYR A 268 14.47 -0.60 6.39
CA TYR A 268 13.91 -0.54 7.74
C TYR A 268 12.71 -1.46 7.81
N ASP A 269 12.71 -2.34 8.80
CA ASP A 269 11.57 -3.18 9.13
C ASP A 269 10.80 -2.54 10.27
N SER A 270 9.60 -2.01 10.00
CA SER A 270 8.79 -1.32 11.01
C SER A 270 8.24 -2.25 12.10
N VAL A 271 8.28 -3.58 11.87
CA VAL A 271 7.84 -4.57 12.85
C VAL A 271 8.95 -4.84 13.87
N LEU A 272 10.17 -5.01 13.37
CA LEU A 272 11.34 -5.24 14.21
C LEU A 272 11.94 -3.94 14.76
N ASN A 273 11.56 -2.79 14.18
CA ASN A 273 12.15 -1.48 14.45
C ASN A 273 13.68 -1.48 14.23
N GLU A 274 14.12 -2.12 13.15
CA GLU A 274 15.53 -2.35 12.85
C GLU A 274 15.88 -1.95 11.42
N TRP A 275 17.04 -1.31 11.28
CA TRP A 275 17.67 -1.04 10.00
C TRP A 275 18.63 -2.17 9.63
N LYS A 276 18.62 -2.55 8.36
CA LYS A 276 19.52 -3.54 7.79
C LYS A 276 20.06 -3.07 6.46
N GLU A 277 21.35 -3.26 6.24
CA GLU A 277 21.95 -3.08 4.93
C GLU A 277 21.71 -4.33 4.06
N LEU A 278 21.27 -4.09 2.83
CA LEU A 278 21.08 -5.08 1.78
C LEU A 278 22.20 -4.99 0.75
N PRO A 279 22.34 -5.98 -0.16
CA PRO A 279 23.36 -5.92 -1.20
C PRO A 279 23.29 -4.60 -1.97
N PRO A 280 24.43 -3.94 -2.20
CA PRO A 280 24.46 -2.61 -2.79
C PRO A 280 24.24 -2.65 -4.31
N MET A 281 23.87 -1.51 -4.88
CA MET A 281 23.86 -1.28 -6.33
C MET A 281 25.28 -1.39 -6.90
N THR A 282 25.37 -1.66 -8.20
CA THR A 282 26.66 -1.71 -8.91
C THR A 282 27.27 -0.32 -9.04
N ARG A 283 26.45 0.70 -9.30
CA ARG A 283 26.90 2.09 -9.43
C ARG A 283 26.32 2.97 -8.31
N PRO A 284 27.15 3.82 -7.69
CA PRO A 284 26.63 4.85 -6.79
C PRO A 284 25.78 5.85 -7.56
N ARG A 285 24.77 6.40 -6.89
CA ARG A 285 23.86 7.38 -7.50
C ARG A 285 23.15 8.22 -6.43
N ALA A 286 22.90 9.48 -6.77
CA ALA A 286 22.03 10.40 -6.04
C ALA A 286 21.10 11.12 -7.03
N CYS A 287 20.04 11.76 -6.53
CA CYS A 287 19.02 12.43 -7.34
C CYS A 287 18.41 11.54 -8.44
N HIS A 288 18.37 10.22 -8.19
CA HIS A 288 17.89 9.18 -9.11
C HIS A 288 16.41 8.86 -8.88
N GLY A 289 15.79 8.22 -9.87
CA GLY A 289 14.48 7.61 -9.70
C GLY A 289 14.60 6.32 -8.90
N PHE A 290 13.80 6.18 -7.85
CA PHE A 290 13.70 4.95 -7.07
C PHE A 290 12.23 4.57 -6.89
N LEU A 291 11.83 3.46 -7.50
CA LEU A 291 10.43 3.05 -7.58
C LEU A 291 10.28 1.57 -7.22
N ALA A 292 9.19 1.23 -6.56
CA ALA A 292 8.78 -0.14 -6.32
C ALA A 292 7.63 -0.52 -7.23
N TYR A 293 7.71 -1.72 -7.83
CA TYR A 293 6.56 -2.34 -8.47
C TYR A 293 6.57 -3.83 -8.16
N ARG A 294 5.53 -4.29 -7.45
CA ARG A 294 5.45 -5.64 -6.87
C ARG A 294 6.66 -5.89 -5.94
N ASN A 295 7.38 -6.99 -6.13
CA ASN A 295 8.53 -7.36 -5.29
C ASN A 295 9.87 -6.91 -5.90
N MET A 296 9.83 -5.89 -6.77
CA MET A 296 11.01 -5.37 -7.46
C MET A 296 11.19 -3.89 -7.14
N LEU A 297 12.41 -3.50 -6.79
CA LEU A 297 12.83 -2.11 -6.65
C LEU A 297 13.65 -1.71 -7.88
N TYR A 298 13.46 -0.50 -8.37
CA TYR A 298 14.10 0.00 -9.59
C TYR A 298 14.83 1.29 -9.29
N ALA A 299 16.13 1.30 -9.53
CA ALA A 299 16.99 2.48 -9.40
C ALA A 299 17.50 2.90 -10.78
N PHE A 300 17.18 4.11 -11.22
CA PHE A 300 17.50 4.59 -12.58
C PHE A 300 17.84 6.06 -12.63
N GLY A 301 18.72 6.43 -13.55
CA GLY A 301 19.18 7.81 -13.69
C GLY A 301 19.97 8.29 -12.47
N GLY A 302 20.01 9.60 -12.29
CA GLY A 302 20.78 10.27 -11.26
C GLY A 302 22.21 10.55 -11.71
N HIS A 303 23.07 10.79 -10.73
CA HIS A 303 24.50 10.99 -10.97
C HIS A 303 25.33 10.44 -9.82
N ASP A 304 26.57 10.07 -10.14
CA ASP A 304 27.61 9.85 -9.14
C ASP A 304 28.47 11.13 -8.99
N ASP A 305 29.61 10.99 -8.32
CA ASP A 305 30.56 12.09 -8.08
C ASP A 305 31.25 12.61 -9.36
N ARG A 306 31.07 11.93 -10.50
CA ARG A 306 31.78 12.21 -11.76
C ARG A 306 30.84 12.53 -12.90
N GLU A 307 29.74 11.81 -13.03
CA GLU A 307 28.84 11.92 -14.17
C GLU A 307 27.38 11.55 -13.89
N LEU A 308 26.49 12.10 -14.71
CA LEU A 308 25.14 11.58 -14.86
C LEU A 308 25.17 10.17 -15.43
N THR A 309 24.24 9.34 -14.97
CA THR A 309 24.04 7.98 -15.48
C THR A 309 22.69 7.84 -16.18
N ASP A 310 22.67 7.03 -17.22
CA ASP A 310 21.47 6.51 -17.88
C ASP A 310 21.17 5.05 -17.46
N SER A 311 22.01 4.46 -16.60
CA SER A 311 21.89 3.07 -16.19
C SER A 311 20.68 2.84 -15.27
N MET A 312 20.03 1.69 -15.45
CA MET A 312 18.96 1.22 -14.58
C MET A 312 19.31 -0.16 -14.02
N GLU A 313 19.09 -0.31 -12.73
CA GLU A 313 19.25 -1.55 -12.00
C GLU A 313 17.92 -1.89 -11.32
N CYS A 314 17.60 -3.18 -11.25
CA CYS A 314 16.46 -3.63 -10.48
C CYS A 314 16.85 -4.69 -9.46
N PHE A 315 16.27 -4.59 -8.27
CA PHE A 315 16.52 -5.45 -7.13
C PHE A 315 15.33 -6.37 -6.89
N SER A 316 15.56 -7.67 -6.82
CA SER A 316 14.57 -8.64 -6.36
C SER A 316 14.56 -8.68 -4.84
N ILE A 317 13.44 -8.28 -4.22
CA ILE A 317 13.28 -8.33 -2.76
C ILE A 317 13.31 -9.77 -2.25
N LEU A 318 12.81 -10.72 -3.05
CA LEU A 318 12.76 -12.14 -2.69
C LEU A 318 14.14 -12.78 -2.77
N ASP A 319 14.88 -12.51 -3.84
CA ASP A 319 16.18 -13.14 -4.09
C ASP A 319 17.35 -12.35 -3.47
N ASN A 320 17.07 -11.14 -2.99
CA ASN A 320 18.06 -10.23 -2.42
C ASN A 320 19.23 -9.95 -3.40
N THR A 321 18.92 -9.76 -4.68
CA THR A 321 19.92 -9.58 -5.75
C THR A 321 19.57 -8.45 -6.70
N TRP A 322 20.60 -7.76 -7.18
CA TRP A 322 20.51 -6.76 -8.23
C TRP A 322 20.74 -7.39 -9.60
N ARG A 323 20.06 -6.85 -10.61
CA ARG A 323 20.35 -7.09 -12.03
C ARG A 323 20.27 -5.79 -12.81
N ASN A 324 21.11 -5.67 -13.83
CA ASN A 324 21.01 -4.59 -14.81
C ASN A 324 19.81 -4.84 -15.72
N VAL A 325 19.10 -3.77 -16.09
CA VAL A 325 18.02 -3.77 -17.07
C VAL A 325 18.27 -2.66 -18.10
N SER A 326 17.39 -2.53 -19.10
CA SER A 326 17.58 -1.57 -20.19
C SER A 326 17.86 -0.15 -19.70
N ARG A 327 18.84 0.49 -20.34
CA ARG A 327 19.29 1.85 -20.02
C ARG A 327 18.28 2.88 -20.51
N MET A 328 18.19 4.00 -19.79
CA MET A 328 17.38 5.14 -20.18
C MET A 328 17.86 5.69 -21.54
N PRO A 329 16.95 6.22 -22.38
CA PRO A 329 17.33 6.86 -23.64
C PRO A 329 18.26 8.07 -23.47
N LYS A 330 18.19 8.72 -22.30
CA LYS A 330 19.01 9.88 -21.93
C LYS A 330 19.35 9.84 -20.45
N ALA A 331 20.61 10.14 -20.12
CA ALA A 331 21.06 10.33 -18.75
C ALA A 331 20.44 11.61 -18.17
N LEU A 332 19.70 11.47 -17.08
CA LEU A 332 18.94 12.53 -16.43
C LEU A 332 19.09 12.42 -14.91
N HIS A 333 19.01 13.54 -14.20
CA HIS A 333 18.82 13.58 -12.75
C HIS A 333 17.68 14.54 -12.38
N SER A 334 17.24 14.52 -11.12
CA SER A 334 16.24 15.46 -10.57
C SER A 334 14.95 15.52 -11.40
N PHE A 335 14.51 14.35 -11.88
CA PHE A 335 13.25 14.16 -12.62
C PHE A 335 12.16 13.62 -11.69
N ALA A 336 10.90 13.83 -12.05
CA ALA A 336 9.79 13.19 -11.36
C ALA A 336 9.72 11.71 -11.78
N SER A 337 9.49 10.81 -10.84
CA SER A 337 9.37 9.38 -11.13
C SER A 337 8.17 8.75 -10.46
N VAL A 338 7.47 7.86 -11.16
CA VAL A 338 6.21 7.28 -10.68
C VAL A 338 5.85 6.01 -11.46
N VAL A 339 5.09 5.09 -10.85
CA VAL A 339 4.63 3.85 -11.48
C VAL A 339 3.13 3.92 -11.79
N LEU A 340 2.72 3.70 -13.04
CA LEU A 340 1.31 3.58 -13.42
C LEU A 340 1.09 2.32 -14.28
N LYS A 341 0.15 1.47 -13.86
CA LYS A 341 -0.27 0.24 -14.59
C LYS A 341 0.91 -0.63 -15.04
N GLY A 342 1.91 -0.82 -14.17
CA GLY A 342 3.08 -1.64 -14.46
C GLY A 342 4.11 -1.03 -15.40
N ARG A 343 4.07 0.28 -15.60
CA ARG A 343 5.08 1.04 -16.36
C ARG A 343 5.68 2.13 -15.48
N LEU A 344 6.97 2.36 -15.63
CA LEU A 344 7.73 3.35 -14.86
C LEU A 344 7.86 4.60 -15.72
N PHE A 345 7.58 5.76 -15.14
CA PHE A 345 7.66 7.04 -15.80
C PHE A 345 8.83 7.83 -15.23
N ALA A 346 9.61 8.45 -16.11
CA ALA A 346 10.62 9.45 -15.77
C ALA A 346 10.25 10.75 -16.49
N ILE A 347 9.87 11.79 -15.78
CA ILE A 347 9.25 12.99 -16.34
C ILE A 347 10.15 14.21 -16.09
N GLY A 348 10.57 14.88 -17.16
CA GLY A 348 11.45 16.04 -17.09
C GLY A 348 12.87 15.68 -16.63
N GLY A 349 13.49 16.59 -15.88
CA GLY A 349 14.84 16.43 -15.34
C GLY A 349 15.93 17.13 -16.14
N MET A 350 17.15 17.02 -15.62
CA MET A 350 18.31 17.75 -16.10
C MET A 350 19.33 16.81 -16.77
N PRO A 351 19.77 17.09 -18.01
CA PRO A 351 20.85 16.37 -18.67
C PRO A 351 22.24 16.93 -18.30
N ARG A 352 23.32 16.24 -18.69
CA ARG A 352 24.72 16.61 -18.40
C ARG A 352 25.19 17.82 -19.24
N THR A 353 25.18 18.99 -18.60
CA THR A 353 25.99 20.24 -18.72
C THR A 353 26.69 20.67 -20.03
N SER A 354 26.49 21.95 -20.42
CA SER A 354 27.46 23.09 -20.32
C SER A 354 27.17 24.23 -21.32
N ILE A 355 26.49 23.94 -22.42
CA ILE A 355 26.22 24.93 -23.49
C ILE A 355 24.73 25.30 -23.57
N ASP A 356 23.84 24.37 -23.21
CA ASP A 356 22.41 24.61 -23.17
C ASP A 356 21.86 24.35 -21.77
N ARG A 357 21.44 25.43 -21.10
CA ARG A 357 20.71 25.45 -19.83
C ARG A 357 19.28 24.87 -19.96
N LEU A 358 19.08 23.91 -20.87
CA LEU A 358 17.76 23.45 -21.29
C LEU A 358 17.42 22.13 -20.60
N HIS A 359 16.44 22.17 -19.69
CA HIS A 359 15.86 20.96 -19.11
C HIS A 359 15.29 20.05 -20.19
N PHE A 360 15.22 18.77 -19.88
CA PHE A 360 14.60 17.79 -20.76
C PHE A 360 13.10 18.08 -20.95
N ARG A 361 12.70 18.34 -22.20
CA ARG A 361 11.31 18.61 -22.60
C ARG A 361 10.61 17.32 -23.01
N GLY A 362 10.50 16.38 -22.09
CA GLY A 362 9.94 15.08 -22.39
C GLY A 362 9.73 14.20 -21.17
N PHE A 363 9.24 13.00 -21.42
CA PHE A 363 9.21 11.92 -20.45
C PHE A 363 9.64 10.61 -21.12
N HIS A 364 10.11 9.69 -20.29
CA HIS A 364 10.40 8.32 -20.67
C HIS A 364 9.40 7.39 -20.00
N ILE A 365 8.94 6.39 -20.75
CA ILE A 365 8.16 5.27 -20.23
C ILE A 365 9.01 4.00 -20.36
N TYR A 366 9.22 3.31 -19.25
CA TYR A 366 9.79 1.98 -19.22
C TYR A 366 8.68 0.94 -19.08
N ASP A 367 8.65 0.01 -20.02
CA ASP A 367 7.79 -1.17 -19.96
C ASP A 367 8.56 -2.32 -19.30
N ILE A 368 8.08 -2.74 -18.14
CA ILE A 368 8.71 -3.77 -17.32
C ILE A 368 8.65 -5.15 -18.01
N LEU A 369 7.60 -5.42 -18.79
CA LEU A 369 7.39 -6.72 -19.41
C LEU A 369 8.32 -6.94 -20.59
N THR A 370 8.56 -5.88 -21.38
CA THR A 370 9.42 -5.95 -22.56
C THR A 370 10.86 -5.51 -22.29
N ASP A 371 11.14 -4.95 -21.11
CA ASP A 371 12.45 -4.36 -20.77
C ASP A 371 12.90 -3.33 -21.81
N THR A 372 12.00 -2.39 -22.15
CA THR A 372 12.27 -1.37 -23.17
C THR A 372 11.83 0.01 -22.73
N TRP A 373 12.59 1.01 -23.13
CA TRP A 373 12.25 2.41 -22.95
C TRP A 373 11.63 3.02 -24.21
N SER A 374 10.65 3.90 -24.01
CA SER A 374 10.08 4.78 -25.02
C SER A 374 10.20 6.23 -24.57
N GLN A 375 10.56 7.12 -25.49
CA GLN A 375 10.71 8.55 -25.22
C GLN A 375 9.62 9.35 -25.93
N PHE A 376 9.06 10.33 -25.22
CA PHE A 376 8.02 11.20 -25.74
C PHE A 376 8.34 12.67 -25.43
N PRO A 377 8.02 13.60 -26.36
CA PRO A 377 8.19 15.02 -26.12
C PRO A 377 7.11 15.56 -25.19
N LEU A 378 7.44 16.60 -24.43
CA LEU A 378 6.49 17.45 -23.71
C LEU A 378 6.50 18.85 -24.31
N PRO A 379 5.33 19.50 -24.43
CA PRO A 379 5.24 20.88 -24.88
C PRO A 379 5.79 21.88 -23.86
N VAL A 380 6.12 21.43 -22.65
CA VAL A 380 6.56 22.25 -21.51
C VAL A 380 7.92 21.76 -20.99
N VAL A 381 8.76 22.71 -20.57
CA VAL A 381 10.01 22.44 -19.83
C VAL A 381 9.63 22.19 -18.38
N PHE A 382 10.13 21.10 -17.80
CA PHE A 382 9.68 20.61 -16.50
C PHE A 382 10.86 20.18 -15.62
N SER A 383 11.00 20.78 -14.44
CA SER A 383 12.12 20.58 -13.53
C SER A 383 11.65 20.45 -12.09
N ALA A 384 12.22 19.49 -11.33
CA ALA A 384 12.03 19.37 -9.88
C ALA A 384 10.56 19.29 -9.43
N ALA A 385 9.82 18.34 -9.97
CA ALA A 385 8.41 18.12 -9.66
C ALA A 385 8.20 16.76 -9.01
N GLY A 386 7.23 16.67 -8.11
CA GLY A 386 6.75 15.39 -7.64
C GLY A 386 5.66 14.86 -8.57
N ALA A 387 5.60 13.54 -8.70
CA ALA A 387 4.57 12.86 -9.48
C ALA A 387 3.96 11.74 -8.65
N VAL A 388 2.65 11.59 -8.75
CA VAL A 388 1.89 10.61 -7.99
C VAL A 388 0.77 10.02 -8.85
N THR A 389 0.42 8.75 -8.62
CA THR A 389 -0.75 8.15 -9.27
C THR A 389 -1.98 8.20 -8.40
N MET A 390 -3.11 8.58 -8.99
CA MET A 390 -4.44 8.53 -8.36
C MET A 390 -5.49 8.30 -9.47
N ASP A 391 -6.54 7.52 -9.20
CA ASP A 391 -7.65 7.27 -10.14
C ASP A 391 -7.21 6.88 -11.56
N ASP A 392 -6.27 5.94 -11.67
CA ASP A 392 -5.72 5.46 -12.95
C ASP A 392 -5.01 6.54 -13.81
N LYS A 393 -4.66 7.67 -13.21
CA LYS A 393 -3.98 8.80 -13.85
C LYS A 393 -2.73 9.19 -13.07
N LEU A 394 -1.85 9.89 -13.77
CA LEU A 394 -0.66 10.52 -13.23
C LEU A 394 -0.97 11.98 -12.93
N TYR A 395 -0.71 12.41 -11.71
CA TYR A 395 -0.76 13.80 -11.27
C TYR A 395 0.66 14.28 -11.13
N ILE A 396 1.01 15.26 -11.94
CA ILE A 396 2.35 15.85 -11.94
C ILE A 396 2.22 17.25 -11.33
N ILE A 397 2.86 17.46 -10.17
CA ILE A 397 2.81 18.71 -9.43
C ILE A 397 4.08 19.49 -9.66
N ALA A 398 3.94 20.64 -10.33
CA ALA A 398 5.08 21.51 -10.58
C ALA A 398 5.53 22.21 -9.29
N SER A 399 6.84 22.30 -9.08
CA SER A 399 7.39 23.27 -8.13
C SER A 399 7.35 24.68 -8.72
N TYR A 400 7.13 25.68 -7.87
CA TYR A 400 7.23 27.10 -8.24
C TYR A 400 7.79 27.86 -7.05
N LYS A 401 8.72 28.79 -7.29
CA LYS A 401 8.97 29.91 -6.39
C LYS A 401 9.07 31.18 -7.22
N THR A 402 8.40 32.22 -6.73
CA THR A 402 8.43 33.58 -7.27
C THR A 402 8.90 34.52 -6.16
N LYS A 403 10.19 34.82 -6.10
CA LYS A 403 10.73 36.03 -5.45
C LYS A 403 11.95 36.51 -6.24
N ARG A 404 11.77 37.48 -7.14
CA ARG A 404 12.90 38.25 -7.72
C ARG A 404 13.81 38.78 -6.61
N GLY A 405 14.92 38.09 -6.33
CA GLY A 405 16.12 38.69 -5.75
C GLY A 405 16.84 39.50 -6.83
N PRO A 406 17.60 40.55 -6.47
CA PRO A 406 18.41 41.27 -7.44
C PRO A 406 19.34 40.27 -8.13
N ALA A 407 19.33 40.27 -9.46
CA ALA A 407 20.21 39.44 -10.28
C ALA A 407 21.66 39.76 -9.92
N SER A 408 22.25 38.95 -9.05
CA SER A 408 23.68 38.80 -8.94
C SER A 408 24.08 37.88 -10.09
N ASP A 409 24.82 38.41 -11.06
CA ASP A 409 25.30 37.74 -12.28
C ASP A 409 26.26 36.55 -12.03
N ALA A 410 26.32 36.01 -10.82
CA ALA A 410 27.08 34.81 -10.49
C ALA A 410 26.13 33.68 -10.11
N TYR A 411 25.80 32.82 -11.08
CA TYR A 411 25.40 31.44 -10.77
C TYR A 411 26.53 30.79 -9.97
N PRO A 412 26.24 30.06 -8.87
CA PRO A 412 27.28 29.31 -8.18
C PRO A 412 27.95 28.32 -9.14
N PRO A 413 29.25 28.03 -8.96
CA PRO A 413 29.97 27.07 -9.78
C PRO A 413 29.26 25.71 -9.78
N TYR A 414 29.49 24.97 -10.86
CA TYR A 414 28.86 23.73 -11.37
C TYR A 414 28.48 22.60 -10.39
N ASP A 415 28.79 22.70 -9.10
CA ASP A 415 28.72 21.62 -8.12
C ASP A 415 27.59 21.76 -7.09
N ASP A 416 26.75 22.79 -7.17
CA ASP A 416 25.65 22.99 -6.21
C ASP A 416 24.27 22.77 -6.83
N TYR A 417 23.85 21.50 -6.91
CA TYR A 417 22.51 21.12 -7.39
C TYR A 417 21.37 21.72 -6.54
N LYS A 418 21.64 22.05 -5.26
CA LYS A 418 20.71 22.77 -4.36
C LYS A 418 20.42 24.19 -4.86
N ALA A 419 21.41 24.88 -5.42
CA ALA A 419 21.18 26.16 -6.08
C ALA A 419 20.20 26.03 -7.26
N TYR A 420 20.22 24.92 -8.01
CA TYR A 420 19.25 24.71 -9.09
C TYR A 420 17.84 24.40 -8.60
N LEU A 421 17.69 23.82 -7.41
CA LEU A 421 16.39 23.62 -6.74
C LEU A 421 15.87 24.93 -6.11
N LEU A 422 16.75 25.85 -5.73
CA LEU A 422 16.44 27.05 -4.93
C LEU A 422 16.41 28.39 -5.71
N TYR A 423 17.04 28.48 -6.90
CA TYR A 423 17.13 29.76 -7.66
C TYR A 423 15.93 30.01 -8.59
N ASP A 424 15.36 31.22 -8.40
CA ASP A 424 14.22 31.86 -9.04
C ASP A 424 14.24 31.97 -10.57
N GLU A 425 13.05 31.87 -11.18
CA GLU A 425 12.72 32.22 -12.57
C GLU A 425 13.73 31.77 -13.65
N GLN A 426 13.76 30.46 -13.90
CA GLN A 426 14.40 29.90 -15.10
C GLN A 426 13.60 30.33 -16.35
N PRO A 427 14.18 31.10 -17.29
CA PRO A 427 13.47 31.53 -18.48
C PRO A 427 13.06 30.30 -19.30
N ASN A 428 11.75 30.08 -19.43
CA ASN A 428 11.07 29.02 -20.18
C ASN A 428 10.58 27.76 -19.43
N THR A 429 10.67 27.66 -18.10
CA THR A 429 9.93 26.62 -17.34
C THR A 429 8.50 27.05 -17.10
N ILE A 430 7.53 26.21 -17.49
CA ILE A 430 6.12 26.43 -17.22
C ILE A 430 5.80 25.68 -15.93
N SER A 431 5.61 26.41 -14.83
CA SER A 431 5.17 25.90 -13.53
C SER A 431 3.68 25.55 -13.50
N LYS A 432 3.22 24.70 -14.43
CA LYS A 432 1.84 24.21 -14.43
C LYS A 432 1.82 22.73 -14.10
N SER A 433 1.11 22.40 -13.02
CA SER A 433 0.72 21.03 -12.73
C SER A 433 -0.24 20.54 -13.81
N PHE A 434 -0.11 19.27 -14.22
CA PHE A 434 -1.00 18.66 -15.22
C PHE A 434 -1.25 17.19 -14.91
N ILE A 435 -2.31 16.66 -15.54
CA ILE A 435 -2.71 15.26 -15.41
C ILE A 435 -2.34 14.54 -16.70
N MET A 436 -1.84 13.32 -16.59
CA MET A 436 -1.45 12.48 -17.72
C MET A 436 -2.07 11.08 -17.58
N ASP A 437 -2.46 10.46 -18.70
CA ASP A 437 -2.91 9.07 -18.70
C ASP A 437 -1.73 8.08 -18.78
N HIS A 438 -2.04 6.79 -18.64
CA HIS A 438 -1.07 5.69 -18.81
C HIS A 438 -0.37 5.65 -20.19
N LEU A 439 -0.83 6.37 -21.21
CA LEU A 439 -0.21 6.45 -22.54
C LEU A 439 0.62 7.70 -22.74
N GLY A 440 0.73 8.56 -21.72
CA GLY A 440 1.48 9.80 -21.82
C GLY A 440 0.69 10.99 -22.39
N ARG A 441 -0.63 10.86 -22.55
CA ARG A 441 -1.49 11.93 -23.07
C ARG A 441 -1.91 12.86 -21.94
N ILE A 442 -1.77 14.17 -22.16
CA ILE A 442 -2.21 15.19 -21.21
C ILE A 442 -3.74 15.18 -21.16
N CYS A 443 -4.30 14.95 -19.98
CA CYS A 443 -5.72 14.98 -19.72
C CYS A 443 -6.17 16.41 -19.38
N HIS A 444 -7.39 16.77 -19.82
CA HIS A 444 -8.05 17.97 -19.33
C HIS A 444 -8.58 17.70 -17.91
N GLY A 445 -8.07 18.45 -16.94
CA GLY A 445 -8.51 18.41 -15.55
C GLY A 445 -7.84 19.52 -14.75
N THR A 446 -8.52 19.98 -13.71
CA THR A 446 -8.03 21.05 -12.85
C THR A 446 -7.31 20.43 -11.66
N ILE A 447 -6.00 20.66 -11.55
CA ILE A 447 -5.29 20.44 -10.30
C ILE A 447 -5.47 21.73 -9.49
N PRO A 448 -5.94 21.67 -8.22
CA PRO A 448 -6.03 22.85 -7.38
C PRO A 448 -4.67 23.57 -7.37
N PRO A 449 -4.65 24.91 -7.49
CA PRO A 449 -3.41 25.63 -7.31
C PRO A 449 -2.88 25.33 -5.90
N VAL A 450 -1.62 24.90 -5.82
CA VAL A 450 -0.93 24.82 -4.54
C VAL A 450 -0.91 26.24 -3.96
N LEU A 451 -1.10 26.37 -2.64
CA LEU A 451 -1.29 27.69 -2.00
C LEU A 451 0.06 28.40 -1.76
N GLU A 452 1.14 27.65 -1.62
CA GLU A 452 2.48 28.19 -1.36
C GLU A 452 3.53 27.59 -2.31
N SER A 453 4.52 28.41 -2.67
CA SER A 453 5.64 28.04 -3.52
C SER A 453 6.50 26.94 -2.88
N ILE A 454 6.37 25.69 -3.34
CA ILE A 454 7.20 24.56 -2.88
C ILE A 454 8.31 24.31 -3.91
N SER A 455 9.57 24.50 -3.52
CA SER A 455 10.75 24.09 -4.30
C SER A 455 11.13 22.65 -3.96
N GLY A 456 11.33 21.78 -4.96
CA GLY A 456 11.70 20.39 -4.73
C GLY A 456 10.62 19.56 -4.02
N ALA A 457 9.35 19.86 -4.26
CA ALA A 457 8.22 19.19 -3.62
C ALA A 457 8.24 17.67 -3.86
N ALA A 458 8.31 16.90 -2.78
CA ALA A 458 7.88 15.50 -2.80
C ALA A 458 6.34 15.47 -2.81
N VAL A 459 5.77 14.46 -3.46
CA VAL A 459 4.32 14.32 -3.59
C VAL A 459 3.96 12.87 -3.32
N VAL A 460 2.99 12.63 -2.47
CA VAL A 460 2.55 11.28 -2.11
C VAL A 460 1.03 11.19 -2.05
N ARG A 461 0.49 10.01 -2.36
CA ARG A 461 -0.94 9.75 -2.22
C ARG A 461 -1.18 9.07 -0.89
N TRP A 462 -2.14 9.58 -0.12
CA TRP A 462 -2.72 8.89 1.01
C TRP A 462 -4.24 8.85 0.85
N LYS A 463 -4.78 7.64 0.73
CA LYS A 463 -6.19 7.39 0.39
C LYS A 463 -6.61 8.16 -0.87
N ASP A 464 -7.58 9.07 -0.74
CA ASP A 464 -8.14 9.87 -1.84
C ASP A 464 -7.55 11.30 -1.89
N ARG A 465 -6.41 11.53 -1.25
CA ARG A 465 -5.74 12.82 -1.19
C ARG A 465 -4.29 12.73 -1.64
N ILE A 466 -3.82 13.84 -2.21
CA ILE A 466 -2.43 14.08 -2.56
C ILE A 466 -1.86 15.05 -1.53
N TYR A 467 -0.72 14.69 -0.95
CA TYR A 467 0.05 15.47 0.00
C TYR A 467 1.31 16.00 -0.66
#